data_AF-A0A3S5IUQ9-F1
#
_entry.id   AF-A0A3S5IUQ9-F1
#
_cell.length_a   1.000
_cell.length_b   1.000
_cell.length_c   1.000
_cell.angle_alpha   90.00
_cell.angle_beta   90.00
_cell.angle_gamma   90.00
#
_symmetry.space_group_name_H-M   'P 1'
#
loop_
_entity.id
_entity.type
_entity.pdbx_description
1 polymer ?
#
loop_
_entity_poly.entity_id
_entity_poly.type
_entity_poly.pdbx_seq_one_letter_code
_entity_poly.pdbx_strand_id
1 'polypeptide(L)'
;MALLAHILGIFTSFVVPLMIFLIKKDEDAFIADKSKEALNFHIAVIIAYFALIVISIITVGFGALLFPVLGLGVLILGIIAGIKAHDRVAYRYPFTIKLIK
;
A
#
# COMPACT_ATOMS: atom_id res chain seq x y z
N MET A 1 17.22 4.02 17.10
CA MET A 1 17.43 3.89 15.64
C MET A 1 16.60 2.75 15.00
N ALA A 2 16.62 1.51 15.53
CA ALA A 2 15.81 0.41 15.00
C ALA A 2 14.29 0.65 15.03
N LEU A 3 13.74 1.24 16.11
CA LEU A 3 12.32 1.59 16.22
C LEU A 3 11.89 2.59 15.13
N LEU A 4 12.70 3.62 14.89
CA LEU A 4 12.48 4.61 13.84
C LEU A 4 12.52 3.98 12.45
N ALA A 5 13.46 3.06 12.18
CA ALA A 5 13.51 2.34 10.92
C ALA A 5 12.26 1.47 10.68
N HIS A 6 11.71 0.84 11.72
CA HIS A 6 10.48 0.05 11.61
C HIS A 6 9.24 0.92 11.43
N ILE A 7 9.14 2.04 12.16
CA ILE A 7 8.06 3.02 12.01
C ILE A 7 8.12 3.64 10.61
N LEU A 8 9.30 4.11 10.20
CA LEU A 8 9.48 4.73 8.89
C LEU A 8 9.29 3.71 7.75
N GLY A 9 9.67 2.45 7.91
CA GLY A 9 9.42 1.39 6.92
C GLY A 9 7.93 1.18 6.62
N ILE A 10 7.06 1.36 7.62
CA ILE A 10 5.60 1.33 7.43
C ILE A 10 5.14 2.55 6.59
N PHE A 11 5.69 3.73 6.89
CA PHE A 11 5.39 4.96 6.14
C PHE A 11 6.09 5.05 4.77
N THR A 12 7.18 4.36 4.50
CA THR A 12 7.90 4.48 3.22
C THR A 12 7.41 3.52 2.14
N SER A 13 6.47 2.62 2.46
CA SER A 13 5.88 1.67 1.51
C SER A 13 5.18 2.35 0.31
N PHE A 14 4.59 3.55 0.51
CA PHE A 14 4.01 4.34 -0.59
C PHE A 14 5.02 5.20 -1.36
N VAL A 15 6.22 5.42 -0.81
CA VAL A 15 7.24 6.30 -1.41
C VAL A 15 7.82 5.69 -2.68
N VAL A 16 8.01 4.37 -2.71
CA VAL A 16 8.50 3.65 -3.90
C VAL A 16 7.56 3.81 -5.10
N PRO A 17 6.25 3.48 -5.02
CA PRO A 17 5.33 3.70 -6.14
C PRO A 17 5.17 5.18 -6.49
N LEU A 18 5.27 6.10 -5.51
CA LEU A 18 5.27 7.54 -5.78
C LEU A 18 6.48 7.98 -6.60
N MET A 19 7.70 7.51 -6.26
CA MET A 19 8.90 7.82 -7.05
C MET A 19 8.81 7.26 -8.46
N ILE A 20 8.38 6.00 -8.62
CA ILE A 20 8.19 5.39 -9.94
C ILE A 20 7.16 6.17 -10.74
N PHE A 21 6.04 6.56 -10.13
CA PHE A 21 5.05 7.41 -10.78
C PHE A 21 5.66 8.74 -11.24
N LEU A 22 6.37 9.47 -10.37
CA LEU A 22 6.96 10.77 -10.73
C LEU A 22 8.01 10.68 -11.84
N ILE A 23 8.81 9.60 -11.86
CA ILE A 23 9.85 9.38 -12.88
C ILE A 23 9.24 8.95 -14.21
N LYS A 24 8.25 8.05 -14.19
CA LYS A 24 7.73 7.38 -15.40
C LYS A 24 6.41 7.96 -15.91
N LYS A 25 5.81 8.95 -15.22
CA LYS A 25 4.49 9.51 -15.60
C LYS A 25 4.42 10.03 -17.04
N ASP A 26 5.50 10.60 -17.54
CA ASP A 26 5.56 11.21 -18.88
C ASP A 26 6.14 10.26 -19.95
N GLU A 27 6.73 9.13 -19.53
CA GLU A 27 7.40 8.17 -20.43
C GLU A 27 6.50 6.98 -20.81
N ASP A 28 5.73 6.46 -19.86
CA ASP A 28 4.94 5.25 -20.06
C ASP A 28 3.60 5.35 -19.31
N ALA A 29 2.51 5.48 -20.08
CA ALA A 29 1.16 5.61 -19.56
C ALA A 29 0.69 4.37 -18.77
N PHE A 30 1.20 3.18 -19.10
CA PHE A 30 0.88 1.95 -18.37
C PHE A 30 1.57 1.94 -17.01
N ILE A 31 2.87 2.24 -16.97
CA ILE A 31 3.63 2.34 -15.71
C ILE A 31 3.05 3.46 -14.85
N ALA A 32 2.67 4.58 -15.44
CA ALA A 32 2.02 5.69 -14.75
C ALA A 32 0.69 5.26 -14.08
N ASP A 33 -0.21 4.59 -14.81
CA ASP A 33 -1.49 4.10 -14.27
C ASP A 33 -1.27 3.06 -13.16
N LYS A 34 -0.36 2.10 -13.35
CA LYS A 34 -0.07 1.07 -12.34
C LYS A 34 0.59 1.65 -11.09
N SER A 35 1.48 2.63 -11.25
CA SER A 35 2.14 3.29 -10.11
C SER A 35 1.17 4.17 -9.32
N LYS A 36 0.25 4.89 -10.00
CA LYS A 36 -0.86 5.60 -9.33
C LYS A 36 -1.75 4.66 -8.54
N GLU A 37 -2.09 3.53 -9.13
CA GLU A 37 -2.92 2.51 -8.50
C GLU A 37 -2.25 1.90 -7.27
N ALA A 38 -0.96 1.55 -7.36
CA ALA A 38 -0.18 1.08 -6.23
C ALA A 38 -0.04 2.14 -5.12
N LEU A 39 0.06 3.42 -5.49
CA LEU A 39 0.12 4.53 -4.54
C LEU A 39 -1.20 4.70 -3.78
N ASN A 40 -2.33 4.72 -4.51
CA ASN A 40 -3.67 4.75 -3.93
C ASN A 40 -3.94 3.56 -3.00
N PHE A 41 -3.40 2.37 -3.32
CA PHE A 41 -3.50 1.18 -2.48
C PHE A 41 -2.72 1.35 -1.17
N HIS A 42 -1.46 1.78 -1.23
CA HIS A 42 -0.65 1.98 -0.02
C HIS A 42 -1.23 3.07 0.89
N ILE A 43 -1.81 4.14 0.33
CA ILE A 43 -2.50 5.15 1.14
C ILE A 43 -3.71 4.53 1.86
N ALA A 44 -4.51 3.71 1.18
CA ALA A 44 -5.64 3.01 1.80
C ALA A 44 -5.18 2.06 2.92
N VAL A 45 -4.07 1.37 2.71
CA VAL A 45 -3.45 0.49 3.72
C VAL A 45 -2.98 1.27 4.94
N ILE A 46 -2.34 2.43 4.75
CA ILE A 46 -1.91 3.30 5.86
C ILE A 46 -3.11 3.77 6.67
N ILE A 47 -4.20 4.17 6.01
CA ILE A 47 -5.45 4.56 6.68
C ILE A 47 -6.03 3.38 7.47
N ALA A 48 -6.02 2.17 6.89
CA ALA A 48 -6.49 0.96 7.56
C ALA A 48 -5.64 0.61 8.80
N TYR A 49 -4.31 0.74 8.71
CA TYR A 49 -3.44 0.57 9.89
C TYR A 49 -3.73 1.61 10.97
N PHE A 50 -3.94 2.88 10.61
CA PHE A 50 -4.27 3.92 11.58
C PHE A 50 -5.62 3.64 12.27
N ALA A 51 -6.63 3.20 11.51
CA ALA A 51 -7.91 2.77 12.07
C ALA A 51 -7.75 1.57 13.04
N LEU A 52 -6.91 0.59 12.70
CA LEU A 52 -6.61 -0.54 13.57
C LEU A 52 -5.88 -0.13 14.85
N ILE A 53 -5.00 0.88 14.81
CA ILE A 53 -4.38 1.43 16.04
C ILE A 53 -5.46 1.99 16.96
N VAL A 54 -6.40 2.79 16.43
CA VAL A 54 -7.51 3.36 17.21
C VAL A 54 -8.39 2.27 17.81
N ILE A 55 -8.77 1.26 17.00
CA ILE A 55 -9.57 0.11 17.47
C ILE A 55 -8.82 -0.66 18.56
N SER A 56 -7.51 -0.88 18.40
CA SER A 56 -6.68 -1.56 19.38
C SER A 56 -6.67 -0.80 20.71
N ILE A 57 -6.57 0.53 20.71
CA ILE A 57 -6.63 1.36 21.92
C ILE A 57 -7.99 1.22 22.61
N ILE A 58 -9.09 1.30 21.85
CA ILE A 58 -10.46 1.20 22.39
C ILE A 58 -10.73 -0.19 22.98
N THR A 59 -10.20 -1.23 22.36
CA THR A 59 -10.41 -2.64 22.76
C THR A 59 -9.34 -3.16 23.71
N VAL A 60 -8.53 -2.28 24.31
CA VAL A 60 -7.46 -2.64 25.27
C VAL A 60 -6.49 -3.68 24.70
N GLY A 61 -6.12 -3.52 23.42
CA GLY A 61 -5.15 -4.35 22.71
C GLY A 61 -5.73 -5.54 21.95
N PHE A 62 -7.02 -5.87 22.09
CA PHE A 62 -7.62 -7.01 21.35
C PHE A 62 -7.62 -6.77 19.83
N GLY A 63 -7.84 -5.53 19.40
CA GLY A 63 -7.74 -5.13 17.99
C GLY A 63 -6.35 -5.32 17.37
N ALA A 64 -5.29 -5.48 18.16
CA ALA A 64 -3.95 -5.76 17.67
C ALA A 64 -3.85 -7.08 16.89
N LEU A 65 -4.75 -8.04 17.16
CA LEU A 65 -4.78 -9.34 16.47
C LEU A 65 -5.07 -9.22 14.96
N LEU A 66 -5.68 -8.11 14.53
CA LEU A 66 -6.01 -7.86 13.12
C LEU A 66 -4.83 -7.31 12.29
N PHE A 67 -3.76 -6.84 12.92
CA PHE A 67 -2.57 -6.34 12.22
C PHE A 67 -1.90 -7.38 11.30
N PRO A 68 -1.59 -8.61 11.75
CA PRO A 68 -1.00 -9.61 10.87
C PRO A 68 -1.93 -10.01 9.72
N VAL A 69 -3.24 -10.00 9.94
CA VAL A 69 -4.24 -10.28 8.87
C VAL A 69 -4.18 -9.22 7.79
N LEU A 70 -4.14 -7.94 8.17
CA LEU A 70 -3.99 -6.84 7.21
C LEU A 70 -2.64 -6.93 6.47
N GLY A 71 -1.55 -7.18 7.19
CA GLY A 71 -0.22 -7.35 6.60
C GLY A 71 -0.14 -8.49 5.58
N LEU A 72 -0.78 -9.63 5.88
CA LEU A 72 -0.87 -10.75 4.95
C LEU A 72 -1.64 -10.38 3.68
N GLY A 73 -2.76 -9.68 3.82
CA GLY A 73 -3.56 -9.20 2.69
C GLY A 73 -2.78 -8.24 1.79
N VAL A 74 -2.02 -7.32 2.38
CA VAL A 74 -1.14 -6.39 1.65
C VAL A 74 -0.07 -7.14 0.87
N LEU A 75 0.57 -8.13 1.49
CA LEU A 75 1.59 -8.96 0.85
C LEU A 75 1.02 -9.75 -0.33
N ILE A 76 -0.11 -10.43 -0.15
CA ILE A 76 -0.75 -11.23 -1.20
C ILE A 76 -1.16 -10.34 -2.38
N LEU A 77 -1.82 -9.22 -2.11
CA LEU A 77 -2.23 -8.29 -3.14
C LEU A 77 -1.04 -7.65 -3.87
N GLY A 78 0.06 -7.37 -3.15
CA GLY A 78 1.31 -6.89 -3.72
C GLY A 78 1.97 -7.90 -4.65
N ILE A 79 2.01 -9.19 -4.29
CA ILE A 79 2.53 -10.26 -5.14
C ILE A 79 1.68 -10.40 -6.41
N ILE A 80 0.35 -10.43 -6.30
CA ILE A 80 -0.55 -10.52 -7.46
C ILE A 80 -0.36 -9.32 -8.40
N ALA A 81 -0.22 -8.13 -7.83
CA ALA A 81 0.03 -6.92 -8.61
C ALA A 81 1.38 -6.97 -9.32
N GLY A 82 2.42 -7.46 -8.65
CA GLY A 82 3.76 -7.63 -9.22
C GLY A 82 3.77 -8.62 -10.40
N ILE A 83 3.13 -9.78 -10.24
CA ILE A 83 2.99 -10.78 -11.32
C ILE A 83 2.23 -10.18 -12.51
N LYS A 84 1.09 -9.52 -12.27
CA LYS A 84 0.32 -8.90 -13.35
C LYS A 84 1.04 -7.73 -14.02
N ALA A 85 1.87 -6.99 -13.28
CA ALA A 85 2.69 -5.93 -13.85
C ALA A 85 3.78 -6.49 -14.79
N HIS A 86 4.37 -7.64 -14.43
CA HIS A 86 5.30 -8.37 -15.30
C HIS A 86 4.64 -8.79 -16.61
N ASP A 87 3.40 -9.30 -16.54
CA ASP A 87 2.64 -9.73 -17.72
C ASP A 87 1.99 -8.57 -18.50
N ARG A 88 2.30 -7.32 -18.13
CA ARG A 88 1.64 -6.09 -18.62
C ARG A 88 0.11 -6.13 -18.58
N VAL A 89 -0.45 -6.90 -17.65
CA VAL A 89 -1.88 -6.94 -17.38
C VAL A 89 -2.23 -5.83 -16.41
N ALA A 90 -3.22 -5.02 -16.77
CA ALA A 90 -3.71 -3.97 -15.89
C ALA A 90 -4.44 -4.58 -14.68
N TYR A 91 -3.71 -4.83 -13.59
CA TYR A 91 -4.32 -5.21 -12.32
C TYR A 91 -4.95 -4.01 -11.65
N ARG A 92 -6.17 -4.17 -11.14
CA ARG A 92 -6.78 -3.20 -10.25
C ARG A 92 -6.97 -3.78 -8.85
N TYR A 93 -6.49 -3.08 -7.84
CA TYR A 93 -6.57 -3.55 -6.46
C TYR A 93 -8.03 -3.49 -5.99
N PRO A 94 -8.56 -4.56 -5.37
CA PRO A 94 -9.95 -4.64 -4.92
C PRO A 94 -10.28 -3.58 -3.85
N PHE A 95 -9.31 -3.20 -3.04
CA PHE A 95 -9.45 -2.20 -1.98
C PHE A 95 -8.50 -1.02 -2.24
N THR A 96 -8.96 -0.04 -3.01
CA THR A 96 -8.21 1.21 -3.27
C THR A 96 -9.06 2.44 -3.03
N ILE A 97 -8.45 3.46 -2.43
CA ILE A 97 -9.04 4.79 -2.36
C ILE A 97 -8.44 5.61 -3.50
N LYS A 98 -9.27 6.05 -4.45
CA LYS A 98 -8.83 6.86 -5.59
C LYS A 98 -8.61 8.32 -5.17
N LEU A 99 -7.48 8.59 -4.51
CA LEU A 99 -7.07 9.94 -4.14
C LEU A 99 -6.40 10.66 -5.32
N ILE A 100 -5.60 9.92 -6.09
CA ILE A 100 -4.90 10.44 -7.26
C ILE A 100 -5.56 9.87 -8.51
N LYS A 101 -6.05 10.75 -9.40
CA LYS A 101 -6.71 10.43 -10.68
C LYS A 101 -5.71 10.47 -11.84
#